data_AF-A0ABD0SZQ0-F1
#
_entry.id   AF-A0ABD0SZQ0-F1
#
_cell.length_a   1.000
_cell.length_b   1.000
_cell.length_c   1.000
_cell.angle_alpha   90.00
_cell.angle_beta   90.00
_cell.angle_gamma   90.00
#
_symmetry.space_group_name_H-M   'P 1'
#
loop_
_entity.id
_entity.type
_entity.pdbx_description
1 polymer ?
#
loop_
_entity_poly.entity_id
_entity_poly.type
_entity_poly.pdbx_seq_one_letter_code
_entity_poly.pdbx_strand_id
1 'polypeptide(L)'
;MLPFVLVSLFVSSALAVPAVQVSQYNINEIAPVRDNGKLVSSFLTDRSFETVDGGDTNIYILTIQQIINDLANQPDARSQALAVGQTISVLGELATGIPGDACDAATLVNAVASGNPGAIRSALKRYLGRLASSIDYIAQLAVNPNSLRNASGPRGNCAGAGRSYQFEAAWDVILANSNAYQIGLVNEEYCAAKRLYSAFNARSNNVGAAVTAASVAPVNRAVRQALNPLANFLRVVASGGNPSAAAAKAKSALLQAGANVQL
;
A
#
# COMPACT_ATOMS: atom_id res chain seq x y z
N MET A 1 41.12 -7.01 1.79
CA MET A 1 41.35 -5.98 2.81
C MET A 1 41.81 -4.71 2.10
N LEU A 2 40.91 -3.74 1.96
CA LEU A 2 41.13 -2.43 1.35
C LEU A 2 40.31 -1.40 2.17
N PRO A 3 40.76 -0.13 2.22
CA PRO A 3 40.71 0.69 3.42
C PRO A 3 39.37 1.38 3.61
N PHE A 4 38.90 1.41 4.86
CA PHE A 4 37.87 2.33 5.31
C PHE A 4 38.41 3.76 5.26
N VAL A 5 37.84 4.60 4.40
CA VAL A 5 38.11 6.04 4.41
C VAL A 5 37.19 6.66 5.47
N LEU A 6 37.79 6.93 6.63
CA LEU A 6 37.16 7.59 7.76
C LEU A 6 37.35 9.11 7.58
N VAL A 7 36.37 9.80 7.01
CA VAL A 7 36.40 11.27 6.91
C VAL A 7 35.87 11.86 8.21
N SER A 8 36.77 12.08 9.17
CA SER A 8 36.49 12.77 10.43
C SER A 8 36.63 14.28 10.26
N LEU A 9 35.51 14.99 10.08
CA LEU A 9 35.45 16.45 10.22
C LEU A 9 35.23 16.80 11.70
N PHE A 10 36.32 17.01 12.44
CA PHE A 10 36.28 17.60 13.76
C PHE A 10 36.08 19.13 13.62
N VAL A 11 34.83 19.59 13.74
CA VAL A 11 34.54 20.98 14.07
C VAL A 11 34.19 21.02 15.56
N SER A 12 35.19 21.39 16.35
CA SER A 12 35.05 21.68 17.78
C SER A 12 34.29 22.99 17.96
N SER A 13 33.00 22.93 18.28
CA SER A 13 32.31 24.04 18.93
C SER A 13 31.10 23.55 19.74
N ALA A 14 31.10 23.98 20.99
CA ALA A 14 30.16 23.63 22.04
C ALA A 14 28.74 24.11 21.71
N LEU A 15 27.86 23.18 21.36
CA LEU A 15 26.40 23.17 21.46
C LEU A 15 25.98 21.83 20.85
N ALA A 16 25.86 20.78 21.68
CA ALA A 16 25.56 19.43 21.21
C ALA A 16 24.15 19.36 20.61
N VAL A 17 24.05 19.61 19.31
CA VAL A 17 22.93 19.19 18.46
C VAL A 17 22.78 17.68 18.65
N PRO A 18 21.56 17.14 18.86
CA PRO A 18 21.39 15.69 18.93
C PRO A 18 21.98 15.09 17.65
N ALA A 19 23.09 14.35 17.79
CA ALA A 19 23.74 13.69 16.68
C ALA A 19 22.79 12.59 16.21
N VAL A 20 21.99 12.89 15.18
CA VAL A 20 21.14 11.91 14.52
C VAL A 20 22.06 11.02 13.69
N GLN A 21 22.39 9.86 14.24
CA GLN A 21 23.18 8.85 13.55
C GLN A 21 22.22 8.05 12.66
N VAL A 22 22.34 8.19 11.35
CA VAL A 22 21.61 7.37 10.37
C VAL A 22 22.48 6.17 10.03
N SER A 23 22.14 5.01 10.59
CA SER A 23 22.76 3.74 10.18
C SER A 23 22.10 3.25 8.90
N GLN A 24 22.89 3.13 7.83
CA GLN A 24 22.46 2.54 6.57
C GLN A 24 22.95 1.09 6.53
N TYR A 25 22.03 0.15 6.38
CA TYR A 25 22.34 -1.26 6.21
C TYR A 25 22.06 -1.66 4.77
N ASN A 26 22.88 -2.58 4.23
CA ASN A 26 22.53 -3.21 2.96
C ASN A 26 21.24 -4.02 3.16
N ILE A 27 20.31 -3.95 2.21
CA ILE A 27 19.07 -4.74 2.30
C ILE A 27 19.33 -6.25 2.42
N ASN A 28 20.45 -6.73 1.87
CA ASN A 28 20.89 -8.13 2.01
C ASN A 28 21.43 -8.49 3.41
N GLU A 29 21.73 -7.49 4.25
CA GLU A 29 22.25 -7.64 5.62
C GLU A 29 21.17 -7.47 6.69
N ILE A 30 19.98 -7.00 6.30
CA ILE A 30 18.82 -6.91 7.18
C ILE A 30 18.21 -8.31 7.28
N ALA A 31 18.16 -8.86 8.50
CA ALA A 31 17.52 -10.15 8.72
C ALA A 31 16.04 -10.07 8.31
N PRO A 32 15.52 -11.02 7.51
CA PRO A 32 14.11 -11.02 7.13
C PRO A 32 13.23 -11.01 8.36
N VAL A 33 12.12 -10.26 8.29
CA VAL A 33 11.08 -10.32 9.32
C VAL A 33 10.66 -11.79 9.49
N ARG A 34 10.54 -12.28 10.72
CA ARG A 34 10.14 -13.67 10.97
C ARG A 34 8.61 -13.80 10.93
N ASP A 35 8.10 -14.88 10.34
CA ASP A 35 6.69 -15.22 10.48
C ASP A 35 6.36 -15.49 11.95
N ASN A 36 5.29 -14.87 12.44
CA ASN A 36 4.80 -15.03 13.81
C ASN A 36 3.57 -15.95 13.89
N GLY A 37 3.19 -16.59 12.76
CA GLY A 37 2.09 -17.54 12.68
C GLY A 37 0.69 -16.91 12.72
N LYS A 38 0.58 -15.58 12.84
CA LYS A 38 -0.70 -14.87 12.79
C LYS A 38 -1.22 -14.82 11.36
N LEU A 39 -2.54 -14.71 11.22
CA LEU A 39 -3.20 -14.56 9.91
C LEU A 39 -2.63 -13.39 9.10
N VAL A 40 -2.43 -12.25 9.74
CA VAL A 40 -1.80 -11.05 9.19
C VAL A 40 -0.64 -10.68 10.13
N SER A 41 0.50 -10.33 9.54
CA SER A 41 1.74 -10.01 10.24
C SER A 41 2.64 -9.14 9.37
N SER A 42 3.59 -8.42 9.96
CA SER A 42 4.56 -7.66 9.15
C SER A 42 5.39 -8.55 8.23
N PHE A 43 5.63 -9.82 8.57
CA PHE A 43 6.26 -10.79 7.65
C PHE A 43 5.51 -10.89 6.32
N LEU A 44 4.18 -10.98 6.39
CA LEU A 44 3.33 -11.11 5.21
C LEU A 44 3.45 -9.90 4.28
N THR A 45 3.37 -8.70 4.84
CA THR A 45 3.35 -7.45 4.10
C THR A 45 4.74 -7.11 3.57
N ASP A 46 5.77 -7.20 4.41
CA ASP A 46 7.17 -6.91 4.09
C ASP A 46 7.70 -7.81 2.97
N ARG A 47 7.55 -9.13 3.13
CA ARG A 47 7.99 -10.10 2.11
C ARG A 47 7.21 -10.00 0.80
N SER A 48 5.96 -9.54 0.85
CA SER A 48 5.21 -9.27 -0.39
C SER A 48 5.78 -8.07 -1.14
N PHE A 49 6.30 -7.05 -0.44
CA PHE A 49 6.96 -5.90 -1.06
C PHE A 49 8.28 -6.23 -1.74
N GLU A 50 8.95 -7.33 -1.38
CA GLU A 50 10.13 -7.82 -2.10
C GLU A 50 9.84 -8.32 -3.54
N THR A 51 8.56 -8.50 -3.92
CA THR A 51 8.20 -8.94 -5.28
C THR A 51 8.30 -7.85 -6.33
N VAL A 52 8.38 -6.58 -5.92
CA VAL A 52 8.53 -5.43 -6.84
C VAL A 52 9.94 -4.89 -6.76
N ASP A 53 10.45 -4.39 -7.89
CA ASP A 53 11.75 -3.72 -7.93
C ASP A 53 11.68 -2.40 -7.13
N GLY A 54 12.49 -2.30 -6.08
CA GLY A 54 12.55 -1.14 -5.19
C GLY A 54 13.18 0.10 -5.83
N GLY A 55 13.75 0.01 -7.03
CA GLY A 55 14.48 1.10 -7.69
C GLY A 55 13.71 2.41 -7.87
N ASP A 56 12.37 2.33 -8.01
CA ASP A 56 11.50 3.51 -8.19
C ASP A 56 10.72 3.89 -6.92
N THR A 57 11.05 3.30 -5.76
CA THR A 57 10.37 3.59 -4.50
C THR A 57 11.00 4.79 -3.79
N ASN A 58 10.24 5.88 -3.68
CA ASN A 58 10.70 7.05 -2.94
C ASN A 58 10.48 6.86 -1.42
N ILE A 59 11.11 7.72 -0.62
CA ILE A 59 11.07 7.64 0.86
C ILE A 59 9.65 7.61 1.42
N TYR A 60 8.68 8.31 0.83
CA TYR A 60 7.31 8.32 1.32
C TYR A 60 6.57 7.01 1.00
N ILE A 61 6.92 6.31 -0.08
CA ILE A 61 6.42 4.96 -0.35
C ILE A 61 6.98 3.98 0.69
N LEU A 62 8.26 4.10 1.05
CA LEU A 62 8.88 3.31 2.11
C LEU A 62 8.26 3.60 3.48
N THR A 63 7.94 4.87 3.77
CA THR A 63 7.20 5.25 4.99
C THR A 63 5.82 4.59 5.03
N ILE A 64 5.08 4.60 3.92
CA ILE A 64 3.80 3.89 3.80
C ILE A 64 3.98 2.38 4.04
N GLN A 65 5.02 1.75 3.47
CA GLN A 65 5.30 0.34 3.70
C GLN A 65 5.54 0.04 5.18
N GLN A 66 6.30 0.89 5.89
CA GLN A 66 6.52 0.73 7.32
C GLN A 66 5.21 0.88 8.12
N ILE A 67 4.38 1.86 7.79
CA ILE A 67 3.06 2.05 8.41
C ILE A 67 2.18 0.81 8.19
N ILE A 68 2.18 0.25 6.98
CA ILE A 68 1.47 -1.00 6.65
C ILE A 68 1.97 -2.16 7.52
N ASN A 69 3.30 -2.29 7.70
CA ASN A 69 3.89 -3.32 8.55
C ASN A 69 3.46 -3.15 10.02
N ASP A 70 3.39 -1.92 10.52
CA ASP A 70 2.95 -1.62 11.89
C ASP A 70 1.46 -1.89 12.07
N LEU A 71 0.62 -1.55 11.08
CA LEU A 71 -0.81 -1.90 11.03
C LEU A 71 -1.02 -3.42 11.00
N ALA A 72 -0.19 -4.17 10.26
CA ALA A 72 -0.28 -5.63 10.17
C ALA A 72 -0.03 -6.31 11.52
N ASN A 73 0.78 -5.70 12.40
CA ASN A 73 1.08 -6.21 13.73
C ASN A 73 0.03 -5.87 14.78
N GLN A 74 -0.89 -4.94 14.49
CA GLN A 74 -2.00 -4.63 15.38
C GLN A 74 -2.98 -5.83 15.50
N PRO A 75 -3.54 -6.06 16.70
CA PRO A 75 -4.40 -7.22 16.95
C PRO A 75 -5.82 -7.06 16.37
N ASP A 76 -6.24 -5.84 16.02
CA ASP A 76 -7.62 -5.57 15.60
C ASP A 76 -7.86 -5.84 14.11
N ALA A 77 -9.04 -6.36 13.79
CA ALA A 77 -9.41 -6.76 12.44
C ALA A 77 -9.44 -5.60 11.43
N ARG A 78 -9.61 -4.36 11.89
CA ARG A 78 -9.64 -3.19 10.99
C ARG A 78 -8.23 -2.82 10.54
N SER A 79 -7.26 -2.79 11.45
CA SER A 79 -5.84 -2.56 11.13
C SER A 79 -5.31 -3.63 10.21
N GLN A 80 -5.63 -4.90 10.48
CA GLN A 80 -5.24 -6.02 9.61
C GLN A 80 -5.84 -5.91 8.21
N ALA A 81 -7.10 -5.48 8.10
CA ALA A 81 -7.73 -5.23 6.81
C ALA A 81 -7.14 -4.01 6.09
N LEU A 82 -6.77 -2.93 6.80
CA LEU A 82 -6.04 -1.80 6.22
C LEU A 82 -4.71 -2.27 5.66
N ALA A 83 -3.91 -2.96 6.47
CA ALA A 83 -2.60 -3.47 6.06
C ALA A 83 -2.70 -4.34 4.80
N VAL A 84 -3.56 -5.35 4.79
CA VAL A 84 -3.73 -6.25 3.62
C VAL A 84 -4.24 -5.49 2.39
N GLY A 85 -5.25 -4.62 2.56
CA GLY A 85 -5.83 -3.84 1.48
C GLY A 85 -4.83 -2.88 0.85
N GLN A 86 -4.07 -2.17 1.69
CA GLN A 86 -3.04 -1.23 1.28
C GLN A 86 -1.85 -1.96 0.64
N THR A 87 -1.39 -3.09 1.17
CA THR A 87 -0.34 -3.91 0.54
C THR A 87 -0.71 -4.27 -0.90
N ILE A 88 -1.91 -4.81 -1.13
CA ILE A 88 -2.36 -5.19 -2.48
C ILE A 88 -2.49 -3.95 -3.39
N SER A 89 -3.04 -2.87 -2.85
CA SER A 89 -3.24 -1.60 -3.57
C SER A 89 -1.90 -1.01 -4.03
N VAL A 90 -0.96 -0.84 -3.09
CA VAL A 90 0.37 -0.26 -3.37
C VAL A 90 1.17 -1.17 -4.29
N LEU A 91 1.20 -2.48 -4.03
CA LEU A 91 1.92 -3.41 -4.93
C LEU A 91 1.36 -3.38 -6.34
N GLY A 92 0.03 -3.28 -6.49
CA GLY A 92 -0.59 -3.14 -7.79
C GLY A 92 -0.16 -1.91 -8.59
N GLU A 93 0.12 -0.79 -7.90
CA GLU A 93 0.65 0.43 -8.54
C GLU A 93 2.16 0.36 -8.80
N LEU A 94 2.90 -0.46 -8.05
CA LEU A 94 4.33 -0.66 -8.22
C LEU A 94 4.69 -1.78 -9.19
N ALA A 95 3.74 -2.67 -9.51
CA ALA A 95 4.00 -3.91 -10.24
C ALA A 95 4.48 -3.73 -11.68
N THR A 96 4.02 -2.68 -12.38
CA THR A 96 4.34 -2.43 -13.78
C THR A 96 5.51 -1.48 -13.93
N GLY A 97 6.37 -1.69 -14.92
CA GLY A 97 7.52 -0.81 -15.15
C GLY A 97 7.14 0.59 -15.64
N ILE A 98 6.08 0.71 -16.44
CA ILE A 98 5.55 2.02 -16.86
C ILE A 98 4.29 2.32 -16.04
N PRO A 99 4.26 3.38 -15.22
CA PRO A 99 3.09 3.70 -14.41
C PRO A 99 1.89 4.03 -15.31
N GLY A 100 0.72 3.49 -14.95
CA GLY A 100 -0.56 3.84 -15.57
C GLY A 100 -1.25 4.97 -14.83
N ASP A 101 -2.58 4.90 -14.74
CA ASP A 101 -3.42 5.86 -14.03
C ASP A 101 -4.13 5.22 -12.81
N ALA A 102 -4.42 6.04 -11.79
CA ALA A 102 -5.17 5.62 -10.59
C ALA A 102 -6.60 6.19 -10.55
N CYS A 103 -7.28 6.24 -11.69
CA CYS A 103 -8.59 6.89 -11.81
C CYS A 103 -9.68 6.23 -10.96
N ASP A 104 -9.69 4.90 -10.85
CA ASP A 104 -10.67 4.19 -10.03
C ASP A 104 -10.51 4.55 -8.55
N ALA A 105 -9.27 4.70 -8.09
CA ALA A 105 -8.96 5.16 -6.74
C ALA A 105 -9.44 6.60 -6.53
N ALA A 106 -9.03 7.53 -7.39
CA ALA A 106 -9.43 8.93 -7.31
C ALA A 106 -10.97 9.11 -7.36
N THR A 107 -11.65 8.35 -8.22
CA THR A 107 -13.12 8.38 -8.35
C THR A 107 -13.80 7.90 -7.08
N LEU A 108 -13.30 6.83 -6.47
CA LEU A 108 -13.81 6.35 -5.18
C LEU A 108 -13.59 7.37 -4.07
N VAL A 109 -12.41 7.96 -4.00
CA VAL A 109 -12.07 8.97 -3.00
C VAL A 109 -13.00 10.17 -3.11
N ASN A 110 -13.24 10.69 -4.32
CA ASN A 110 -14.21 11.76 -4.56
C ASN A 110 -15.64 11.38 -4.18
N ALA A 111 -16.05 10.14 -4.48
CA ALA A 111 -17.38 9.67 -4.13
C ALA A 111 -17.57 9.63 -2.60
N VAL A 112 -16.57 9.16 -1.85
CA VAL A 112 -16.59 9.14 -0.37
C VAL A 112 -16.60 10.56 0.19
N ALA A 113 -15.75 11.45 -0.31
CA ALA A 113 -15.72 12.85 0.10
C ALA A 113 -17.05 13.57 -0.15
N SER A 114 -17.76 13.22 -1.24
CA SER A 114 -19.09 13.77 -1.55
C SER A 114 -20.22 13.25 -0.65
N GLY A 115 -20.01 12.13 0.05
CA GLY A 115 -21.03 11.47 0.88
C GLY A 115 -22.21 10.83 0.11
N ASN A 116 -22.21 10.82 -1.23
CA ASN A 116 -23.31 10.27 -2.03
C ASN A 116 -23.26 8.73 -2.08
N PRO A 117 -24.22 7.99 -1.46
CA PRO A 117 -24.14 6.53 -1.38
C PRO A 117 -24.22 5.82 -2.74
N GLY A 118 -24.96 6.38 -3.70
CA GLY A 118 -25.05 5.82 -5.06
C GLY A 118 -23.71 5.92 -5.81
N ALA A 119 -23.06 7.08 -5.71
CA ALA A 119 -21.74 7.31 -6.28
C ALA A 119 -20.68 6.41 -5.61
N ILE A 120 -20.73 6.29 -4.28
CA ILE A 120 -19.83 5.43 -3.51
C ILE A 120 -19.99 3.98 -3.94
N ARG A 121 -21.22 3.46 -4.07
CA ARG A 121 -21.45 2.07 -4.49
C ARG A 121 -20.86 1.78 -5.87
N SER A 122 -21.11 2.67 -6.84
CA SER A 122 -20.59 2.51 -8.20
C SER A 122 -19.06 2.58 -8.24
N ALA A 123 -18.46 3.52 -7.51
CA ALA A 123 -17.01 3.71 -7.49
C ALA A 123 -16.31 2.58 -6.73
N LEU A 124 -16.89 2.09 -5.63
CA LEU A 124 -16.39 0.97 -4.85
C LEU A 124 -16.29 -0.29 -5.73
N LYS A 125 -17.32 -0.60 -6.52
CA LYS A 125 -17.29 -1.76 -7.42
C LYS A 125 -16.14 -1.69 -8.42
N ARG A 126 -15.90 -0.51 -9.01
CA ARG A 126 -14.78 -0.30 -9.96
C ARG A 126 -13.43 -0.47 -9.27
N TYR A 127 -13.25 0.18 -8.11
CA TYR A 127 -12.00 0.10 -7.36
C TYR A 127 -11.70 -1.31 -6.83
N LEU A 128 -12.71 -2.06 -6.38
CA LEU A 128 -12.51 -3.47 -6.00
C LEU A 128 -12.16 -4.36 -7.22
N GLY A 129 -12.67 -4.03 -8.41
CA GLY A 129 -12.22 -4.64 -9.66
C GLY A 129 -10.75 -4.32 -9.99
N ARG A 130 -10.32 -3.08 -9.73
CA ARG A 130 -8.91 -2.65 -9.84
C ARG A 130 -8.03 -3.44 -8.87
N LEU A 131 -8.41 -3.54 -7.59
CA LEU A 131 -7.71 -4.35 -6.59
C LEU A 131 -7.63 -5.84 -6.98
N ALA A 132 -8.71 -6.40 -7.53
CA ALA A 132 -8.70 -7.76 -8.05
C ALA A 132 -7.71 -7.94 -9.21
N SER A 133 -7.51 -6.92 -10.04
CA SER A 133 -6.49 -6.92 -11.09
C SER A 133 -5.08 -6.77 -10.51
N SER A 134 -4.90 -5.98 -9.45
CA SER A 134 -3.64 -5.89 -8.70
C SER A 134 -3.21 -7.25 -8.14
N ILE A 135 -4.15 -8.07 -7.67
CA ILE A 135 -3.88 -9.46 -7.24
C ILE A 135 -3.28 -10.28 -8.40
N ASP A 136 -3.78 -10.12 -9.64
CA ASP A 136 -3.23 -10.82 -10.80
C ASP A 136 -1.81 -10.34 -11.13
N TYR A 137 -1.53 -9.04 -10.99
CA TYR A 137 -0.20 -8.49 -11.22
C TYR A 137 0.82 -9.03 -10.21
N ILE A 138 0.44 -9.04 -8.92
CA ILE A 138 1.28 -9.61 -7.85
C ILE A 138 1.51 -11.11 -8.11
N ALA A 139 0.48 -11.85 -8.54
CA ALA A 139 0.63 -13.26 -8.86
C ALA A 139 1.58 -13.51 -10.03
N GLN A 140 1.54 -12.66 -11.07
CA GLN A 140 2.46 -12.73 -12.20
C GLN A 140 3.91 -12.44 -11.78
N LEU A 141 4.13 -11.42 -10.95
CA LEU A 141 5.46 -11.10 -10.43
C LEU A 141 6.02 -12.21 -9.54
N ALA A 142 5.19 -12.81 -8.69
CA ALA A 142 5.60 -13.92 -7.83
C ALA A 142 6.06 -15.15 -8.62
N VAL A 143 5.45 -15.41 -9.80
CA VAL A 143 5.85 -16.52 -10.68
C VAL A 143 7.04 -16.14 -11.58
N ASN A 144 7.04 -14.90 -12.09
CA ASN A 144 8.10 -14.37 -12.94
C ASN A 144 8.28 -12.87 -12.68
N PRO A 145 9.32 -12.47 -11.92
CA PRO A 145 9.57 -11.07 -11.57
C PRO A 145 9.76 -10.13 -12.78
N ASN A 146 10.16 -10.68 -13.94
CA ASN A 146 10.37 -9.87 -15.15
C ASN A 146 9.10 -9.70 -15.99
N SER A 147 7.99 -10.38 -15.66
CA SER A 147 6.77 -10.45 -16.48
C SER A 147 6.14 -9.09 -16.77
N LEU A 148 6.22 -8.14 -15.83
CA LEU A 148 5.58 -6.83 -15.93
C LEU A 148 6.57 -5.66 -16.10
N ARG A 149 7.87 -5.96 -16.25
CA ARG A 149 8.93 -4.95 -16.33
C ARG A 149 8.72 -3.94 -17.47
N ASN A 150 8.18 -4.38 -18.60
CA ASN A 150 7.91 -3.52 -19.76
C ASN A 150 6.41 -3.28 -19.97
N ALA A 151 5.58 -3.75 -19.04
CA ALA A 151 4.14 -3.55 -19.12
C ALA A 151 3.78 -2.11 -18.68
N SER A 152 2.75 -1.56 -19.31
CA SER A 152 2.09 -0.35 -18.80
C SER A 152 1.03 -0.73 -17.79
N GLY A 153 0.99 0.02 -16.68
CA GLY A 153 -0.15 0.02 -15.78
C GLY A 153 -1.44 0.38 -16.52
N PRO A 154 -2.60 0.10 -15.92
CA PRO A 154 -3.87 0.35 -16.59
C PRO A 154 -4.07 1.82 -16.89
N ARG A 155 -4.74 2.06 -18.02
CA ARG A 155 -5.05 3.39 -18.53
C ARG A 155 -6.39 3.86 -17.97
N GLY A 156 -6.52 5.16 -17.77
CA GLY A 156 -7.79 5.80 -17.49
C GLY A 156 -7.83 7.25 -17.97
N ASN A 157 -8.98 7.89 -17.81
CA ASN A 157 -9.23 9.24 -18.32
C ASN A 157 -9.17 10.32 -17.22
N CYS A 158 -8.48 10.08 -16.12
CA CYS A 158 -8.34 11.07 -15.06
C CYS A 158 -7.19 12.02 -15.39
N ALA A 159 -7.47 13.33 -15.29
CA ALA A 159 -6.45 14.35 -15.44
C ALA A 159 -5.38 14.20 -14.34
N GLY A 160 -4.10 14.19 -14.71
CA GLY A 160 -3.00 14.13 -13.75
C GLY A 160 -2.79 12.76 -13.07
N ALA A 161 -3.12 11.65 -13.74
CA ALA A 161 -3.04 10.30 -13.18
C ALA A 161 -3.84 10.20 -11.87
N GLY A 162 -3.22 9.78 -10.76
CA GLY A 162 -3.88 9.71 -9.46
C GLY A 162 -4.21 11.04 -8.78
N ARG A 163 -3.83 12.23 -9.28
CA ARG A 163 -3.89 13.49 -8.50
C ARG A 163 -5.24 14.18 -8.41
N SER A 164 -6.22 13.82 -9.22
CA SER A 164 -7.47 14.57 -9.29
C SER A 164 -8.53 14.05 -8.32
N TYR A 165 -8.30 14.24 -7.02
CA TYR A 165 -9.30 13.96 -6.00
C TYR A 165 -9.27 14.93 -4.82
N GLN A 166 -10.38 14.98 -4.08
CA GLN A 166 -10.55 15.81 -2.88
C GLN A 166 -9.76 15.23 -1.70
N PHE A 167 -8.44 15.41 -1.71
CA PHE A 167 -7.53 14.82 -0.73
C PHE A 167 -7.92 15.15 0.72
N GLU A 168 -8.01 16.44 1.07
CA GLU A 168 -8.26 16.85 2.45
C GLU A 168 -9.63 16.35 2.96
N ALA A 169 -10.69 16.54 2.17
CA ALA A 169 -12.02 16.08 2.54
C ALA A 169 -12.11 14.55 2.73
N ALA A 170 -11.37 13.79 1.93
CA ALA A 170 -11.31 12.34 2.08
C ALA A 170 -10.57 11.93 3.35
N TRP A 171 -9.45 12.57 3.65
CA TRP A 171 -8.66 12.27 4.84
C TRP A 171 -9.33 12.74 6.14
N ASP A 172 -10.10 13.83 6.11
CA ASP A 172 -10.99 14.21 7.22
C ASP A 172 -11.96 13.07 7.54
N VAL A 173 -12.58 12.48 6.51
CA VAL A 173 -13.49 11.32 6.69
C VAL A 173 -12.74 10.08 7.18
N ILE A 174 -11.55 9.79 6.65
CA ILE A 174 -10.74 8.63 7.08
C ILE A 174 -10.35 8.78 8.57
N LEU A 175 -9.80 9.94 8.94
CA LEU A 175 -9.37 10.23 10.31
C LEU A 175 -10.54 10.26 11.30
N ALA A 176 -11.69 10.83 10.91
CA ALA A 176 -12.90 10.82 11.74
C ALA A 176 -13.42 9.40 12.01
N ASN A 177 -13.10 8.45 11.12
CA ASN A 177 -13.45 7.05 11.32
C ASN A 177 -12.37 6.26 12.07
N SER A 178 -11.17 6.78 12.30
CA SER A 178 -10.08 6.06 12.97
C SER A 178 -10.33 5.87 14.47
N ASN A 179 -9.91 4.73 15.02
CA ASN A 179 -10.00 4.49 16.46
C ASN A 179 -8.69 4.88 17.17
N ALA A 180 -8.72 4.94 18.51
CA ALA A 180 -7.56 5.35 19.33
C ALA A 180 -6.30 4.50 19.13
N TYR A 181 -6.44 3.23 18.69
CA TYR A 181 -5.31 2.33 18.43
C TYR A 181 -4.65 2.55 17.06
N GLN A 182 -5.35 3.19 16.14
CA GLN A 182 -4.91 3.42 14.76
C GLN A 182 -4.54 4.88 14.49
N ILE A 183 -5.10 5.82 15.26
CA ILE A 183 -5.09 7.24 14.91
C ILE A 183 -3.68 7.81 14.72
N GLY A 184 -2.69 7.35 15.51
CA GLY A 184 -1.30 7.75 15.31
C GLY A 184 -0.73 7.29 13.97
N LEU A 185 -0.90 6.00 13.64
CA LEU A 185 -0.42 5.44 12.36
C LEU A 185 -1.16 6.02 11.16
N VAL A 186 -2.47 6.20 11.24
CA VAL A 186 -3.29 6.78 10.16
C VAL A 186 -2.99 8.26 9.97
N ASN A 187 -2.59 8.98 11.02
CA ASN A 187 -2.14 10.37 10.91
C ASN A 187 -0.76 10.48 10.23
N GLU A 188 0.17 9.57 10.52
CA GLU A 188 1.42 9.48 9.76
C GLU A 188 1.16 9.08 8.30
N GLU A 189 0.16 8.21 8.06
CA GLU A 189 -0.27 7.83 6.72
C GLU A 189 -0.80 9.02 5.93
N TYR A 190 -1.60 9.89 6.56
CA TYR A 190 -2.04 11.16 5.99
C TYR A 190 -0.86 12.02 5.53
N CYS A 191 0.14 12.20 6.38
CA CYS A 191 1.32 13.01 6.08
C CYS A 191 2.10 12.46 4.88
N ALA A 192 2.35 11.15 4.85
CA ALA A 192 3.05 10.49 3.74
C ALA A 192 2.20 10.52 2.44
N ALA A 193 0.91 10.21 2.53
CA ALA A 193 -0.01 10.26 1.40
C ALA A 193 -0.13 11.67 0.80
N LYS A 194 -0.07 12.73 1.62
CA LYS A 194 -0.10 14.12 1.15
C LYS A 194 1.13 14.48 0.33
N ARG A 195 2.30 13.97 0.72
CA ARG A 195 3.55 14.14 -0.03
C ARG A 195 3.50 13.38 -1.36
N LEU A 196 2.92 12.19 -1.37
CA LEU A 196 2.71 11.41 -2.59
C LEU A 196 1.69 12.06 -3.53
N TYR A 197 0.59 12.60 -3.01
CA TYR A 197 -0.44 13.34 -3.77
C TYR A 197 0.11 14.61 -4.44
N SER A 198 1.04 15.29 -3.77
CA SER A 198 1.69 16.51 -4.26
C SER A 198 2.91 16.26 -5.15
N ALA A 199 3.29 14.99 -5.39
CA ALA A 199 4.45 14.65 -6.19
C ALA A 199 4.26 14.94 -7.70
N PHE A 200 5.37 15.22 -8.39
CA PHE A 200 5.34 15.38 -9.86
C PHE A 200 5.27 14.04 -10.60
N ASN A 201 5.77 12.96 -10.00
CA ASN A 201 5.86 11.64 -10.62
C ASN A 201 4.51 10.88 -10.53
N ALA A 202 4.04 10.34 -11.66
CA ALA A 202 2.78 9.61 -11.76
C ALA A 202 2.68 8.39 -10.84
N ARG A 203 3.75 7.60 -10.69
CA ARG A 203 3.80 6.44 -9.78
C ARG A 203 3.55 6.87 -8.34
N SER A 204 4.23 7.92 -7.87
CA SER A 204 4.00 8.47 -6.52
C SER A 204 2.55 8.91 -6.33
N ASN A 205 1.99 9.61 -7.30
CA ASN A 205 0.59 10.07 -7.26
C ASN A 205 -0.40 8.90 -7.21
N ASN A 206 -0.14 7.86 -7.99
CA ASN A 206 -0.96 6.66 -8.01
C ASN A 206 -0.90 5.92 -6.69
N VAL A 207 0.29 5.75 -6.10
CA VAL A 207 0.43 5.16 -4.76
C VAL A 207 -0.33 5.99 -3.71
N GLY A 208 -0.21 7.32 -3.74
CA GLY A 208 -0.96 8.20 -2.84
C GLY A 208 -2.48 8.04 -2.97
N ALA A 209 -2.99 7.98 -4.21
CA ALA A 209 -4.41 7.72 -4.47
C ALA A 209 -4.84 6.31 -4.02
N ALA A 210 -4.01 5.30 -4.28
CA ALA A 210 -4.25 3.91 -3.98
C ALA A 210 -4.28 3.62 -2.48
N VAL A 211 -3.39 4.25 -1.70
CA VAL A 211 -3.42 4.21 -0.23
C VAL A 211 -4.67 4.91 0.29
N THR A 212 -4.93 6.14 -0.15
CA THR A 212 -6.10 6.91 0.29
C THR A 212 -7.40 6.15 0.02
N ALA A 213 -7.55 5.57 -1.17
CA ALA A 213 -8.70 4.75 -1.54
C ALA A 213 -8.79 3.46 -0.72
N ALA A 214 -7.67 2.80 -0.40
CA ALA A 214 -7.67 1.61 0.44
C ALA A 214 -8.06 1.91 1.90
N SER A 215 -7.78 3.13 2.37
CA SER A 215 -8.08 3.58 3.74
C SER A 215 -9.54 3.99 3.97
N VAL A 216 -10.34 4.19 2.91
CA VAL A 216 -11.77 4.54 3.09
C VAL A 216 -12.58 3.38 3.68
N ALA A 217 -13.55 3.72 4.54
CA ALA A 217 -14.31 2.72 5.31
C ALA A 217 -15.02 1.65 4.44
N PRO A 218 -15.66 1.97 3.30
CA PRO A 218 -16.27 0.96 2.44
C PRO A 218 -15.28 -0.09 1.90
N VAL A 219 -14.06 0.32 1.57
CA VAL A 219 -13.03 -0.63 1.10
C VAL A 219 -12.55 -1.49 2.26
N ASN A 220 -12.25 -0.87 3.41
CA ASN A 220 -11.82 -1.63 4.58
C ASN A 220 -12.86 -2.69 4.99
N ARG A 221 -14.16 -2.37 4.92
CA ARG A 221 -15.26 -3.33 5.17
C ARG A 221 -15.21 -4.50 4.18
N ALA A 222 -15.04 -4.24 2.88
CA ALA A 222 -14.92 -5.30 1.86
C ALA A 222 -13.68 -6.18 2.11
N VAL A 223 -12.52 -5.57 2.34
CA VAL A 223 -11.26 -6.29 2.60
C VAL A 223 -11.37 -7.13 3.87
N ARG A 224 -11.99 -6.60 4.93
CA ARG A 224 -12.21 -7.35 6.18
C ARG A 224 -13.08 -8.59 5.98
N GLN A 225 -14.14 -8.51 5.17
CA GLN A 225 -14.96 -9.67 4.83
C GLN A 225 -14.20 -10.72 4.00
N ALA A 226 -13.25 -10.28 3.17
CA ALA A 226 -12.41 -11.14 2.34
C ALA A 226 -11.02 -11.44 2.96
N LEU A 227 -10.81 -11.12 4.24
CA LEU A 227 -9.47 -11.05 4.84
C LEU A 227 -8.73 -12.38 4.78
N ASN A 228 -9.42 -13.48 5.11
CA ASN A 228 -8.83 -14.82 5.12
C ASN A 228 -8.26 -15.22 3.75
N PRO A 229 -9.04 -15.19 2.64
CA PRO A 229 -8.51 -15.43 1.30
C PRO A 229 -7.37 -14.49 0.88
N LEU A 230 -7.48 -13.19 1.19
CA LEU A 230 -6.47 -12.19 0.81
C LEU A 230 -5.15 -12.40 1.57
N ALA A 231 -5.23 -12.62 2.88
CA ALA A 231 -4.06 -12.93 3.70
C ALA A 231 -3.43 -14.27 3.29
N ASN A 232 -4.22 -15.28 2.95
CA ASN A 232 -3.66 -16.53 2.43
C ASN A 232 -2.93 -16.33 1.09
N PHE A 233 -3.50 -15.52 0.19
CA PHE A 233 -2.82 -15.15 -1.06
C PHE A 233 -1.46 -14.49 -0.79
N LEU A 234 -1.42 -13.44 0.03
CA LEU A 234 -0.17 -12.76 0.38
C LEU A 234 0.82 -13.69 1.11
N ARG A 235 0.34 -14.67 1.89
CA ARG A 235 1.22 -15.66 2.55
C ARG A 235 1.93 -16.54 1.55
N VAL A 236 1.21 -17.00 0.52
CA VAL A 236 1.83 -17.81 -0.56
C VAL A 236 2.87 -16.98 -1.31
N VAL A 237 2.56 -15.71 -1.59
CA VAL A 237 3.50 -14.75 -2.21
C VAL A 237 4.74 -14.56 -1.34
N ALA A 238 4.56 -14.20 -0.06
CA ALA A 238 5.64 -13.98 0.90
C ALA A 238 6.54 -15.20 1.11
N SER A 239 5.98 -16.40 0.94
CA SER A 239 6.70 -17.68 1.05
C SER A 239 7.40 -18.10 -0.24
N GLY A 240 7.30 -17.32 -1.33
CA GLY A 240 7.87 -17.64 -2.64
C GLY A 240 7.18 -18.78 -3.38
N GLY A 241 5.95 -19.14 -3.00
CA GLY A 241 5.16 -20.16 -3.69
C GLY A 241 4.44 -19.62 -4.92
N ASN A 242 3.86 -20.50 -5.75
CA ASN A 242 3.00 -20.10 -6.85
C ASN A 242 1.60 -19.70 -6.32
N PRO A 243 1.20 -18.42 -6.39
CA PRO A 243 -0.03 -17.96 -5.75
C PRO A 243 -1.26 -18.05 -6.66
N SER A 244 -1.17 -18.61 -7.87
CA SER A 244 -2.24 -18.54 -8.89
C SER A 244 -3.61 -19.02 -8.38
N ALA A 245 -3.66 -20.15 -7.68
CA ALA A 245 -4.91 -20.66 -7.12
C ALA A 245 -5.41 -19.82 -5.93
N ALA A 246 -4.49 -19.30 -5.11
CA ALA A 246 -4.83 -18.42 -3.98
C ALA A 246 -5.33 -17.05 -4.47
N ALA A 247 -4.75 -16.53 -5.56
CA ALA A 247 -5.15 -15.31 -6.24
C ALA A 247 -6.60 -15.39 -6.74
N ALA A 248 -6.96 -16.48 -7.44
CA ALA A 248 -8.33 -16.69 -7.92
C ALA A 248 -9.35 -16.68 -6.77
N LYS A 249 -9.04 -17.37 -5.66
CA LYS A 249 -9.90 -17.38 -4.45
C LYS A 249 -10.01 -16.00 -3.82
N ALA A 250 -8.88 -15.30 -3.67
CA ALA A 250 -8.82 -13.96 -3.09
C ALA A 250 -9.65 -12.94 -3.89
N LYS A 251 -9.54 -12.97 -5.23
CA LYS A 251 -10.33 -12.12 -6.13
C LYS A 251 -11.83 -12.38 -6.00
N SER A 252 -12.23 -13.66 -6.06
CA SER A 252 -13.65 -14.03 -5.93
C SER A 252 -14.21 -13.56 -4.59
N ALA A 253 -13.48 -13.77 -3.49
CA ALA A 253 -13.89 -13.34 -2.17
C ALA A 253 -14.00 -11.81 -2.05
N LEU A 254 -13.02 -11.07 -2.60
CA LEU A 254 -13.02 -9.61 -2.57
C LEU A 254 -14.21 -9.01 -3.32
N LEU A 255 -14.50 -9.53 -4.52
CA LEU A 255 -15.61 -9.03 -5.35
C LEU A 255 -16.98 -9.38 -4.74
N GLN A 256 -17.11 -10.57 -4.14
CA GLN A 256 -18.32 -10.97 -3.41
C GLN A 256 -18.52 -10.11 -2.15
N ALA A 257 -17.45 -9.87 -1.37
CA ALA A 257 -17.48 -8.99 -0.21
C ALA A 257 -17.91 -7.57 -0.60
N GLY A 258 -17.38 -7.05 -1.72
CA GLY A 258 -17.76 -5.75 -2.26
C GLY A 258 -19.25 -5.57 -2.52
N ALA A 259 -19.93 -6.62 -2.98
CA ALA A 259 -21.37 -6.61 -3.21
C ALA A 259 -22.19 -6.53 -1.91
N ASN A 260 -21.60 -6.95 -0.79
CA ASN A 260 -22.24 -7.04 0.53
C ASN A 260 -21.87 -5.88 1.47
N VAL A 261 -21.14 -4.86 0.98
CA VAL A 261 -20.80 -3.69 1.79
C VAL A 261 -22.04 -2.82 2.00
N GLN A 262 -22.45 -2.67 3.25
CA GLN A 262 -23.40 -1.65 3.68
C GLN A 262 -22.69 -0.29 3.64
N LEU A 263 -23.32 0.73 3.04
CA LEU A 263 -22.79 2.09 2.90
C LEU A 263 -23.39 2.98 3.98
#